data_AF-B8KHY7-F1
#
_entry.id   AF-B8KHY7-F1
#
_cell.length_a   1.000
_cell.length_b   1.000
_cell.length_c   1.000
_cell.angle_alpha   90.00
_cell.angle_beta   90.00
_cell.angle_gamma   90.00
#
_symmetry.space_group_name_H-M   'P 1'
#
loop_
_entity.id
_entity.type
_entity.pdbx_description
1 polymer ?
#
loop_
_entity_poly.entity_id
_entity_poly.type
_entity_poly.pdbx_seq_one_letter_code
_entity_poly.pdbx_strand_id
1 'polypeptide(L)'
;MLSSGVLAGSASVQGPQGEVAQFEYSGSMLRINAAQNDGYALLRDGHFYTVGYNNGQPMVFDAGAMLKGFGDMAPQAIHGDLGAEIASLKDTGENEVVAGIQGDVYEVQFIDDSGAQRSESLVLSTDKRAQELRDALFQMMNFAESMTPGQEKAKAQSQDIRARLSSLNAGILRYGSEVTVTEISGEPVAAQRFELPAQPLDLQGLGKLFGQ
;
A
#
# COMPACT_ATOMS: atom_id res chain seq x y z
N MET A 1 -19.03 -1.23 -25.86
CA MET A 1 -18.15 -0.81 -24.74
C MET A 1 -18.14 -1.97 -23.76
N LEU A 2 -17.17 -2.88 -23.85
CA LEU A 2 -17.11 -4.05 -22.97
C LEU A 2 -16.52 -3.62 -21.63
N SER A 3 -17.28 -3.82 -20.56
CA SER A 3 -16.89 -3.60 -19.18
C SER A 3 -15.63 -4.42 -18.90
N SER A 4 -14.51 -3.76 -18.61
CA SER A 4 -13.35 -4.40 -18.00
C SER A 4 -13.75 -4.79 -16.58
N GLY A 5 -14.37 -5.97 -16.44
CA GLY A 5 -14.75 -6.52 -15.16
C GLY A 5 -13.50 -6.64 -14.30
N VAL A 6 -13.54 -6.04 -13.11
CA VAL A 6 -12.51 -6.19 -12.07
C VAL A 6 -12.26 -7.68 -11.89
N LEU A 7 -11.01 -8.11 -12.06
CA LEU A 7 -10.64 -9.52 -12.01
C LEU A 7 -10.21 -9.94 -10.60
N ALA A 8 -9.83 -9.01 -9.73
CA ALA A 8 -9.56 -9.23 -8.32
C ALA A 8 -10.08 -8.07 -7.46
N GLY A 9 -10.79 -8.38 -6.39
CA GLY A 9 -11.21 -7.38 -5.41
C GLY A 9 -10.42 -7.43 -4.11
N SER A 10 -9.61 -8.48 -3.89
CA SER A 10 -8.83 -8.65 -2.66
C SER A 10 -7.60 -9.54 -2.82
N ALA A 11 -6.60 -9.31 -1.96
CA ALA A 11 -5.39 -10.10 -1.84
C ALA A 11 -4.92 -10.19 -0.37
N SER A 12 -4.33 -11.32 0.00
CA SER A 12 -3.65 -11.52 1.30
C SER A 12 -2.14 -11.43 1.08
N VAL A 13 -1.48 -10.55 1.83
CA VAL A 13 -0.04 -10.33 1.76
C VAL A 13 0.57 -10.68 3.10
N GLN A 14 1.53 -11.59 3.08
CA GLN A 14 2.37 -11.91 4.24
C GLN A 14 3.57 -10.98 4.26
N GLY A 15 3.83 -10.38 5.42
CA GLY A 15 4.97 -9.50 5.68
C GLY A 15 6.15 -10.22 6.37
N PRO A 16 7.23 -9.47 6.66
CA PRO A 16 8.52 -10.00 7.08
C PRO A 16 8.48 -10.86 8.35
N GLN A 17 7.59 -10.53 9.28
CA GLN A 17 7.45 -11.22 10.57
C GLN A 17 6.37 -12.31 10.52
N GLY A 18 5.87 -12.62 9.33
CA GLY A 18 4.80 -13.57 9.08
C GLY A 18 3.40 -13.03 9.35
N GLU A 19 3.26 -11.76 9.69
CA GLU A 19 1.97 -11.09 9.78
C GLU A 19 1.27 -11.07 8.43
N VAL A 20 -0.05 -11.25 8.43
CA VAL A 20 -0.85 -11.21 7.20
C VAL A 20 -1.75 -9.98 7.23
N ALA A 21 -1.70 -9.21 6.14
CA ALA A 21 -2.63 -8.12 5.87
C ALA A 21 -3.49 -8.48 4.65
N GLN A 22 -4.80 -8.26 4.78
CA GLN A 22 -5.74 -8.41 3.69
C GLN A 22 -6.04 -7.05 3.07
N PHE A 23 -5.74 -6.92 1.79
CA PHE A 23 -6.05 -5.76 0.97
C PHE A 23 -7.34 -6.05 0.21
N GLU A 24 -8.32 -5.17 0.33
CA GLU A 24 -9.54 -5.16 -0.47
C GLU A 24 -9.54 -3.87 -1.29
N TYR A 25 -9.81 -3.94 -2.59
CA TYR A 25 -9.69 -2.79 -3.48
C TYR A 25 -10.79 -2.77 -4.54
N SER A 26 -11.20 -1.56 -4.90
CA SER A 26 -12.18 -1.31 -5.95
C SER A 26 -12.02 0.11 -6.49
N GLY A 27 -11.57 0.23 -7.74
CA GLY A 27 -11.26 1.52 -8.34
C GLY A 27 -10.22 2.29 -7.51
N SER A 28 -10.59 3.48 -7.03
CA SER A 28 -9.73 4.33 -6.18
C SER A 28 -9.90 4.09 -4.67
N MET A 29 -10.56 2.99 -4.29
CA MET A 29 -10.79 2.64 -2.89
C MET A 29 -9.92 1.46 -2.51
N LEU A 30 -9.31 1.54 -1.34
CA LEU A 30 -8.49 0.48 -0.77
C LEU A 30 -8.81 0.36 0.72
N ARG A 31 -9.04 -0.85 1.18
CA ARG A 31 -9.22 -1.21 2.59
C ARG A 31 -8.14 -2.20 2.99
N ILE A 32 -7.51 -1.97 4.13
CA ILE A 32 -6.42 -2.80 4.65
C ILE A 32 -6.85 -3.33 6.01
N ASN A 33 -7.01 -4.65 6.11
CA ASN A 33 -7.35 -5.33 7.34
C ASN A 33 -6.09 -6.07 7.84
N ALA A 34 -5.53 -5.64 8.97
CA ALA A 34 -4.39 -6.32 9.58
C ALA A 34 -4.90 -7.42 10.50
N ALA A 35 -4.39 -8.66 10.38
CA ALA A 35 -4.93 -9.82 11.10
C ALA A 35 -4.93 -9.69 12.64
N GLN A 36 -4.09 -8.83 13.21
CA GLN A 36 -3.93 -8.67 14.65
C GLN A 36 -4.69 -7.47 15.24
N ASN A 37 -5.42 -6.71 14.43
CA ASN A 37 -6.14 -5.52 14.89
C ASN A 37 -7.64 -5.67 14.59
N ASP A 38 -8.48 -5.34 15.57
CA ASP A 38 -9.95 -5.27 15.39
C ASP A 38 -10.39 -4.11 14.47
N GLY A 39 -9.45 -3.28 14.01
CA GLY A 39 -9.66 -2.14 13.13
C GLY A 39 -9.20 -2.37 11.70
N TYR A 40 -9.33 -1.33 10.87
CA TYR A 40 -8.86 -1.34 9.49
C TYR A 40 -8.48 0.07 9.01
N ALA A 41 -7.62 0.13 8.01
CA ALA A 41 -7.36 1.37 7.28
C ALA A 41 -8.23 1.42 6.01
N LEU A 42 -8.61 2.61 5.59
CA LEU A 42 -9.45 2.85 4.41
C LEU A 42 -8.96 4.08 3.65
N LEU A 43 -8.49 3.89 2.43
CA LEU A 43 -8.32 4.93 1.44
C LEU A 43 -9.61 5.04 0.62
N ARG A 44 -10.25 6.21 0.64
CA ARG A 44 -11.41 6.52 -0.20
C ARG A 44 -11.50 8.01 -0.45
N ASP A 45 -12.00 8.39 -1.63
CA ASP A 45 -12.21 9.79 -2.00
C ASP A 45 -10.94 10.68 -1.85
N GLY A 46 -9.74 10.10 -1.92
CA GLY A 46 -8.47 10.80 -1.70
C GLY A 46 -8.07 11.00 -0.23
N HIS A 47 -8.82 10.44 0.71
CA HIS A 47 -8.58 10.50 2.15
C HIS A 47 -8.21 9.13 2.70
N PHE A 48 -7.29 9.11 3.66
CA PHE A 48 -6.91 7.90 4.38
C PHE A 48 -7.47 7.95 5.80
N TYR A 49 -8.29 6.97 6.13
CA TYR A 49 -8.95 6.83 7.41
C TYR A 49 -8.41 5.62 8.16
N THR A 50 -8.34 5.71 9.48
CA THR A 50 -8.21 4.55 10.36
C THR A 50 -9.50 4.36 11.12
N VAL A 51 -10.05 3.15 11.07
CA VAL A 51 -11.24 2.75 11.79
C VAL A 51 -10.82 1.82 12.92
N GLY A 52 -11.18 2.18 14.15
CA GLY A 52 -11.06 1.32 15.32
C GLY A 52 -12.40 1.18 16.03
N TYR A 53 -12.42 0.39 17.10
CA TYR A 53 -13.63 0.20 17.91
C TYR A 53 -13.31 0.50 19.38
N ASN A 54 -14.18 1.27 20.03
CA ASN A 54 -14.14 1.51 21.47
C ASN A 54 -15.47 1.06 22.07
N ASN A 55 -15.44 0.05 22.94
CA ASN A 55 -16.64 -0.58 23.49
C ASN A 55 -17.66 -1.00 22.40
N GLY A 56 -17.15 -1.51 21.28
CA GLY A 56 -17.95 -1.90 20.12
C GLY A 56 -18.49 -0.75 19.26
N GLN A 57 -18.27 0.51 19.67
CA GLN A 57 -18.64 1.67 18.87
C GLN A 57 -17.49 2.03 17.90
N PRO A 58 -17.77 2.18 16.60
CA PRO A 58 -16.75 2.55 15.63
C PRO A 58 -16.24 3.97 15.88
N MET A 59 -14.93 4.13 15.87
CA MET A 59 -14.24 5.42 15.86
C MET A 59 -13.48 5.55 14.55
N VAL A 60 -13.68 6.68 13.87
CA VAL A 60 -13.05 6.96 12.58
C VAL A 60 -12.12 8.15 12.73
N PHE A 61 -10.86 7.97 12.35
CA PHE A 61 -9.84 9.01 12.35
C PHE A 61 -9.40 9.31 10.92
N ASP A 62 -9.40 10.58 10.53
CA ASP A 62 -8.81 11.03 9.27
C ASP A 62 -7.31 11.31 9.49
N ALA A 63 -6.45 10.52 8.83
CA ALA A 63 -5.01 10.62 8.97
C ALA A 63 -4.48 11.99 8.50
N GLY A 64 -5.13 12.61 7.50
CA GLY A 64 -4.76 13.94 7.06
C GLY A 64 -5.18 15.06 7.99
N ALA A 65 -6.34 14.94 8.62
CA ALA A 65 -6.72 15.84 9.71
C ALA A 65 -5.76 15.71 10.91
N MET A 66 -5.36 14.47 11.26
CA MET A 66 -4.37 14.21 12.30
C MET A 66 -3.05 14.92 11.99
N LEU A 67 -2.46 14.66 10.82
CA LEU A 67 -1.15 15.23 10.45
C LEU A 67 -1.17 16.75 10.41
N LYS A 68 -2.24 17.35 9.87
CA LYS A 68 -2.42 18.82 9.92
C LYS A 68 -2.51 19.35 11.35
N GLY A 69 -3.18 18.62 12.25
CA GLY A 69 -3.30 18.97 13.66
C GLY A 69 -1.97 18.89 14.42
N PHE A 70 -1.07 17.98 14.04
CA PHE A 70 0.28 17.87 14.63
C PHE A 70 1.28 18.89 14.07
N GLY A 71 0.92 19.66 13.04
CA GLY A 71 1.76 20.72 12.47
C GLY A 71 3.17 20.24 12.14
N ASP A 72 4.18 20.96 12.63
CA ASP A 72 5.61 20.72 12.36
C ASP A 72 6.17 19.40 12.94
N MET A 73 5.40 18.66 13.75
CA MET A 73 5.83 17.35 14.28
C MET A 73 5.48 16.17 13.34
N ALA A 74 4.66 16.40 12.32
CA ALA A 74 4.25 15.38 11.35
C ALA A 74 5.38 14.74 10.52
N PRO A 75 6.43 15.46 10.06
CA PRO A 75 7.44 14.89 9.17
C PRO A 75 8.28 13.77 9.80
N GLN A 76 8.42 13.77 11.13
CA GLN A 76 9.25 12.81 11.87
C GLN A 76 8.56 11.44 12.04
N ALA A 77 7.25 11.35 11.89
CA ALA A 77 6.49 10.12 12.12
C ALA A 77 6.28 9.28 10.84
N ILE A 78 6.53 9.84 9.66
CA ILE A 78 6.37 9.19 8.34
C ILE A 78 7.73 9.05 7.65
N HIS A 79 8.77 8.68 8.40
CA HIS A 79 10.01 8.19 7.80
C HIS A 79 9.81 6.71 7.46
N GLY A 80 9.14 6.46 6.33
CA GLY A 80 9.21 5.16 5.67
C GLY A 80 10.54 5.08 4.95
N ASP A 81 11.31 4.04 5.23
CA ASP A 81 12.61 3.72 4.61
C ASP A 81 12.44 3.27 3.15
N LEU A 82 11.75 4.08 2.35
CA LEU A 82 11.57 3.93 0.91
C LEU A 82 12.80 4.47 0.14
N GLY A 83 13.88 4.79 0.85
CA GLY A 83 15.00 5.63 0.42
C GLY A 83 16.02 4.97 -0.51
N ALA A 84 15.79 3.74 -0.98
CA ALA A 84 16.74 3.03 -1.81
C ALA A 84 16.52 3.31 -3.30
N GLU A 85 17.57 3.74 -4.00
CA GLU A 85 17.55 3.95 -5.45
C GLU A 85 17.62 2.61 -6.18
N ILE A 86 16.81 2.39 -7.21
CA ILE A 86 16.91 1.19 -8.05
C ILE A 86 18.05 1.38 -9.06
N ALA A 87 19.14 0.67 -8.85
CA ALA A 87 20.24 0.61 -9.81
C ALA A 87 19.88 -0.22 -11.05
N SER A 88 19.22 -1.37 -10.84
CA SER A 88 18.83 -2.24 -11.95
C SER A 88 17.63 -3.13 -11.60
N LEU A 89 16.92 -3.56 -12.63
CA LEU A 89 15.88 -4.59 -12.57
C LEU A 89 16.10 -5.50 -13.78
N LYS A 90 16.46 -6.76 -13.53
CA LYS A 90 16.89 -7.70 -14.55
C LYS A 90 16.06 -8.97 -14.50
N ASP A 91 15.54 -9.37 -15.65
CA ASP A 91 14.89 -10.67 -15.82
C ASP A 91 15.93 -11.79 -15.70
N THR A 92 15.66 -12.77 -14.84
CA THR A 92 16.54 -13.93 -14.64
C THR A 92 16.29 -15.04 -15.66
N GLY A 93 15.12 -15.02 -16.33
CA GLY A 93 14.62 -16.10 -17.18
C GLY A 93 13.99 -17.26 -16.41
N GLU A 94 13.89 -17.17 -15.08
CA GLU A 94 13.23 -18.17 -14.23
C GLU A 94 11.75 -17.81 -13.99
N ASN A 95 10.95 -18.82 -13.65
CA ASN A 95 9.53 -18.66 -13.35
C ASN A 95 9.21 -19.22 -11.96
N GLU A 96 8.27 -18.57 -11.28
CA GLU A 96 7.76 -18.99 -9.97
C GLU A 96 6.23 -18.89 -9.95
N VAL A 97 5.56 -19.83 -9.26
CA VAL A 97 4.11 -19.77 -9.05
C VAL A 97 3.85 -19.28 -7.63
N VAL A 98 3.22 -18.11 -7.50
CA VAL A 98 2.90 -17.47 -6.22
C VAL A 98 1.39 -17.23 -6.16
N ALA A 99 0.74 -17.67 -5.07
CA ALA A 99 -0.73 -17.61 -4.93
C ALA A 99 -1.50 -18.21 -6.14
N GLY A 100 -0.93 -19.24 -6.78
CA GLY A 100 -1.52 -19.86 -7.98
C GLY A 100 -1.38 -19.02 -9.27
N ILE A 101 -0.59 -17.93 -9.25
CA ILE A 101 -0.28 -17.08 -10.40
C ILE A 101 1.14 -17.36 -10.86
N GLN A 102 1.32 -17.60 -12.15
CA GLN A 102 2.66 -17.66 -12.75
C GLN A 102 3.26 -16.26 -12.83
N GLY A 103 4.49 -16.13 -12.32
CA GLY A 103 5.32 -14.95 -12.45
C GLY A 103 6.70 -15.29 -13.02
N ASP A 104 7.37 -14.23 -13.47
CA ASP A 104 8.75 -14.21 -13.92
C ASP A 104 9.62 -13.67 -12.77
N VAL A 105 10.76 -14.31 -12.54
CA VAL A 105 11.68 -13.94 -11.46
C VAL A 105 12.64 -12.87 -11.96
N TYR A 106 12.68 -11.75 -11.25
CA TYR A 106 13.60 -10.65 -11.51
C TYR A 106 14.59 -10.51 -10.35
N GLU A 107 15.80 -10.07 -10.68
CA GLU A 107 16.77 -9.56 -9.73
C GLU A 107 16.69 -8.03 -9.75
N VAL A 108 16.44 -7.42 -8.59
CA VAL A 108 16.48 -5.97 -8.40
C VAL A 108 17.70 -5.61 -7.57
N GLN A 109 18.44 -4.59 -8.02
CA GLN A 109 19.57 -4.05 -7.27
C GLN A 109 19.23 -2.65 -6.78
N PHE A 110 19.42 -2.44 -5.49
CA PHE A 110 19.20 -1.18 -4.80
C PHE A 110 20.53 -0.58 -4.37
N ILE A 111 20.60 0.75 -4.35
CA ILE A 111 21.67 1.52 -3.69
C ILE A 111 21.03 2.17 -2.47
N ASP A 112 21.52 1.81 -1.29
CA ASP A 112 21.08 2.47 -0.05
C ASP A 112 21.79 3.81 0.17
N ASP A 113 21.39 4.54 1.21
CA ASP A 113 21.95 5.87 1.50
C ASP A 113 23.45 5.85 1.85
N SER A 114 24.03 4.69 2.17
CA SER A 114 25.48 4.53 2.37
C SER A 114 26.24 4.31 1.06
N GLY A 115 25.53 4.17 -0.06
CA GLY A 115 26.08 3.79 -1.36
C GLY A 115 26.30 2.28 -1.51
N ALA A 116 25.88 1.48 -0.53
CA ALA A 116 26.02 0.03 -0.60
C ALA A 116 24.95 -0.56 -1.53
N GLN A 117 25.37 -1.51 -2.36
CA GLN A 117 24.48 -2.24 -3.23
C GLN A 117 23.86 -3.42 -2.49
N ARG A 118 22.54 -3.58 -2.59
CA ARG A 118 21.81 -4.76 -2.12
C ARG A 118 21.01 -5.35 -3.28
N SER A 119 20.94 -6.66 -3.34
CA SER A 119 20.18 -7.36 -4.38
C SER A 119 19.05 -8.15 -3.74
N GLU A 120 17.86 -8.04 -4.31
CA GLU A 120 16.68 -8.79 -3.88
C GLU A 120 16.03 -9.49 -5.08
N SER A 121 15.32 -10.58 -4.82
CA SER A 121 14.53 -11.29 -5.84
C SER A 121 13.09 -10.78 -5.83
N LEU A 122 12.54 -10.45 -6.99
CA LEU A 122 11.13 -10.14 -7.19
C LEU A 122 10.46 -11.24 -8.01
N VAL A 123 9.20 -11.52 -7.73
CA VAL A 123 8.34 -12.28 -8.65
C VAL A 123 7.31 -11.31 -9.20
N LEU A 124 7.38 -11.07 -10.50
CA LEU A 124 6.53 -10.15 -11.22
C LEU A 124 5.59 -10.91 -12.15
N SER A 125 4.36 -10.44 -12.33
CA SER A 125 3.41 -11.10 -13.23
C SER A 125 2.59 -10.10 -14.02
N THR A 126 2.28 -10.47 -15.27
CA THR A 126 1.36 -9.75 -16.15
C THR A 126 -0.11 -10.16 -15.93
N ASP A 127 -0.39 -11.05 -14.98
CA ASP A 127 -1.75 -11.39 -14.55
C ASP A 127 -2.48 -10.12 -14.09
N LYS A 128 -3.70 -9.93 -14.60
CA LYS A 128 -4.52 -8.75 -14.32
C LYS A 128 -4.80 -8.56 -12.83
N ARG A 129 -4.94 -9.64 -12.08
CA ARG A 129 -5.18 -9.59 -10.63
C ARG A 129 -3.98 -8.97 -9.91
N ALA A 130 -2.76 -9.35 -10.30
CA ALA A 130 -1.54 -8.77 -9.76
C ALA A 130 -1.38 -7.29 -10.13
N GLN A 131 -1.78 -6.91 -11.35
CA GLN A 131 -1.80 -5.51 -11.79
C GLN A 131 -2.78 -4.67 -10.96
N GLU A 132 -3.97 -5.18 -10.67
CA GLU A 132 -4.97 -4.46 -9.86
C GLU A 132 -4.49 -4.26 -8.41
N LEU A 133 -3.84 -5.26 -7.80
CA LEU A 133 -3.20 -5.11 -6.49
C LEU A 133 -2.10 -4.04 -6.53
N ARG A 134 -1.22 -4.07 -7.54
CA ARG A 134 -0.18 -3.05 -7.72
C ARG A 134 -0.80 -1.65 -7.79
N ASP A 135 -1.84 -1.48 -8.60
CA ASP A 135 -2.50 -0.19 -8.78
C ASP A 135 -3.12 0.30 -7.47
N ALA A 136 -3.69 -0.59 -6.66
CA ALA A 136 -4.17 -0.26 -5.31
C ALA A 136 -3.03 0.18 -4.37
N LEU A 137 -1.90 -0.53 -4.37
CA LEU A 137 -0.71 -0.14 -3.59
C LEU A 137 -0.13 1.20 -4.05
N PHE A 138 -0.18 1.50 -5.35
CA PHE A 138 0.26 2.78 -5.90
C PHE A 138 -0.60 3.94 -5.40
N GLN A 139 -1.90 3.73 -5.20
CA GLN A 139 -2.78 4.75 -4.62
C GLN A 139 -2.41 5.07 -3.17
N MET A 140 -2.06 4.04 -2.38
CA MET A 140 -1.56 4.24 -1.02
C MET A 140 -0.25 5.05 -1.01
N MET A 141 0.68 4.74 -1.91
CA MET A 141 1.93 5.50 -2.05
C MET A 141 1.66 6.95 -2.51
N ASN A 142 0.74 7.18 -3.44
CA ASN A 142 0.36 8.52 -3.88
C ASN A 142 -0.22 9.34 -2.73
N PHE A 143 -1.04 8.73 -1.88
CA PHE A 143 -1.53 9.38 -0.67
C PHE A 143 -0.36 9.76 0.24
N ALA A 144 0.54 8.83 0.57
CA ALA A 144 1.69 9.10 1.43
C ALA A 144 2.57 10.26 0.90
N GLU A 145 2.86 10.28 -0.40
CA GLU A 145 3.63 11.35 -1.05
C GLU A 145 2.96 12.72 -0.98
N SER A 146 1.62 12.77 -1.01
CA SER A 146 0.86 14.01 -0.87
C SER A 146 0.96 14.60 0.54
N MET A 147 1.29 13.77 1.54
CA MET A 147 1.38 14.15 2.95
C MET A 147 2.79 14.52 3.42
N THR A 148 3.82 14.16 2.64
CA THR A 148 5.24 14.40 2.97
C THR A 148 5.87 15.44 2.01
N PRO A 149 5.63 16.75 2.21
CA PRO A 149 6.35 17.79 1.46
C PRO A 149 7.84 17.80 1.84
N GLY A 150 8.72 18.17 0.90
CA GLY A 150 10.18 18.25 1.13
C GLY A 150 10.92 16.90 1.08
N GLN A 151 10.30 15.87 0.48
CA GLN A 151 10.87 14.53 0.30
C GLN A 151 11.08 14.23 -1.19
N GLU A 152 11.65 15.16 -1.94
CA GLU A 152 11.78 15.07 -3.41
C GLU A 152 12.58 13.84 -3.86
N LYS A 153 13.62 13.46 -3.12
CA LYS A 153 14.42 12.25 -3.41
C LYS A 153 13.57 10.98 -3.31
N ALA A 154 12.88 10.79 -2.18
CA ALA A 154 12.02 9.63 -1.96
C ALA A 154 10.86 9.58 -2.98
N LYS A 155 10.29 10.74 -3.34
CA LYS A 155 9.27 10.83 -4.40
C LYS A 155 9.83 10.39 -5.75
N ALA A 156 11.02 10.86 -6.13
CA ALA A 156 11.65 10.46 -7.38
C ALA A 156 11.92 8.95 -7.43
N GLN A 157 12.41 8.36 -6.34
CA GLN A 157 12.66 6.93 -6.22
C GLN A 157 11.36 6.10 -6.35
N SER A 158 10.30 6.50 -5.65
CA SER A 158 8.97 5.90 -5.76
C SER A 158 8.37 6.05 -7.18
N GLN A 159 8.60 7.18 -7.85
CA GLN A 159 8.20 7.37 -9.25
C GLN A 159 8.96 6.43 -10.20
N ASP A 160 10.26 6.22 -10.00
CA ASP A 160 11.06 5.32 -10.83
C ASP A 160 10.58 3.87 -10.74
N ILE A 161 10.36 3.35 -9.53
CA ILE A 161 9.86 1.96 -9.37
C ILE A 161 8.48 1.80 -10.01
N ARG A 162 7.57 2.77 -9.83
CA ARG A 162 6.24 2.74 -10.46
C ARG A 162 6.34 2.76 -11.97
N ALA A 163 7.21 3.60 -12.54
CA ALA A 163 7.41 3.70 -13.98
C ALA A 163 7.93 2.38 -14.57
N ARG A 164 8.89 1.72 -13.90
CA ARG A 164 9.42 0.42 -14.33
C ARG A 164 8.38 -0.70 -14.27
N LEU A 165 7.62 -0.79 -13.17
CA LEU A 165 6.55 -1.80 -13.06
C LEU A 165 5.42 -1.55 -14.07
N SER A 166 5.12 -0.28 -14.34
CA SER A 166 4.11 0.10 -15.35
C SER A 166 4.58 -0.20 -16.77
N SER A 167 5.86 0.05 -17.10
CA SER A 167 6.41 -0.24 -18.43
C SER A 167 6.46 -1.74 -18.72
N LEU A 168 6.70 -2.56 -17.69
CA LEU A 168 6.61 -4.02 -17.76
C LEU A 168 5.17 -4.54 -17.75
N ASN A 169 4.18 -3.67 -17.50
CA ASN A 169 2.80 -4.06 -17.25
C ASN A 169 2.70 -5.17 -16.18
N ALA A 170 3.54 -5.08 -15.15
CA ALA A 170 3.71 -6.15 -14.17
C ALA A 170 3.20 -5.73 -12.80
N GLY A 171 2.49 -6.63 -12.12
CA GLY A 171 2.22 -6.58 -10.69
C GLY A 171 3.26 -7.35 -9.89
N ILE A 172 3.39 -7.04 -8.61
CA ILE A 172 4.34 -7.71 -7.70
C ILE A 172 3.59 -8.84 -6.97
N LEU A 173 4.12 -10.06 -7.05
CA LEU A 173 3.64 -11.21 -6.28
C LEU A 173 4.54 -11.53 -5.08
N ARG A 174 5.85 -11.28 -5.18
CA ARG A 174 6.81 -11.48 -4.10
C ARG A 174 7.93 -10.44 -4.19
N TYR A 175 8.39 -9.98 -3.03
CA TYR A 175 9.57 -9.13 -2.84
C TYR A 175 10.47 -9.76 -1.78
N GLY A 176 11.68 -10.15 -2.16
CA GLY A 176 12.63 -10.85 -1.30
C GLY A 176 12.04 -12.14 -0.70
N SER A 177 12.53 -12.52 0.48
CA SER A 177 11.90 -13.52 1.36
C SER A 177 10.80 -12.94 2.24
N GLU A 178 10.74 -11.61 2.33
CA GLU A 178 10.04 -10.91 3.39
C GLU A 178 8.57 -10.62 3.07
N VAL A 179 8.23 -10.39 1.79
CA VAL A 179 6.87 -10.00 1.41
C VAL A 179 6.36 -10.89 0.29
N THR A 180 5.27 -11.62 0.54
CA THR A 180 4.69 -12.56 -0.43
C THR A 180 3.17 -12.45 -0.47
N VAL A 181 2.60 -12.36 -1.67
CA VAL A 181 1.16 -12.55 -1.89
C VAL A 181 0.85 -14.03 -1.68
N THR A 182 0.02 -14.31 -0.68
CA THR A 182 -0.36 -15.69 -0.33
C THR A 182 -1.69 -16.08 -0.95
N GLU A 183 -2.56 -15.11 -1.21
CA GLU A 183 -3.86 -15.31 -1.84
C GLU A 183 -4.24 -14.09 -2.67
N ILE A 184 -4.94 -14.31 -3.79
CA ILE A 184 -5.52 -13.24 -4.59
C ILE A 184 -6.83 -13.70 -5.22
N SER A 185 -7.90 -13.00 -4.87
CA SER A 185 -9.27 -13.37 -5.26
C SER A 185 -9.53 -13.06 -6.73
N GLY A 186 -10.50 -13.78 -7.30
CA GLY A 186 -11.05 -13.54 -8.64
C GLY A 186 -12.31 -12.67 -8.64
N GLU A 187 -12.68 -12.12 -7.48
CA GLU A 187 -14.04 -11.68 -7.19
C GLU A 187 -14.08 -10.22 -6.72
N PRO A 188 -15.09 -9.43 -7.15
CA PRO A 188 -15.23 -8.06 -6.71
C PRO A 188 -15.65 -7.99 -5.23
N VAL A 189 -15.10 -7.01 -4.51
CA VAL A 189 -15.51 -6.71 -3.13
C VAL A 189 -16.76 -5.83 -3.13
N ALA A 190 -17.70 -6.14 -2.23
CA ALA A 190 -18.94 -5.39 -2.08
C ALA A 190 -18.68 -3.91 -1.69
N ALA A 191 -19.38 -2.98 -2.35
CA ALA A 191 -19.16 -1.54 -2.17
C ALA A 191 -19.29 -1.08 -0.71
N GLN A 192 -20.18 -1.71 0.07
CA GLN A 192 -20.40 -1.38 1.49
C GLN A 192 -19.15 -1.59 2.35
N ARG A 193 -18.19 -2.42 1.92
CA ARG A 193 -16.92 -2.64 2.63
C ARG A 193 -16.06 -1.40 2.68
N PHE A 194 -16.25 -0.48 1.73
CA PHE A 194 -15.53 0.79 1.60
C PHE A 194 -16.31 1.98 2.18
N GLU A 195 -17.46 1.75 2.83
CA GLU A 195 -18.19 2.80 3.54
C GLU A 195 -17.60 3.05 4.93
N LEU A 196 -17.68 4.31 5.39
CA LEU A 196 -17.31 4.66 6.75
C LEU A 196 -18.43 4.24 7.71
N PRO A 197 -18.11 3.55 8.81
CA PRO A 197 -19.11 3.08 9.76
C PRO A 197 -19.60 4.18 10.72
N ALA A 198 -18.90 5.32 10.77
CA ALA A 198 -19.26 6.52 11.50
C ALA A 198 -18.63 7.75 10.84
N GLN A 199 -19.06 8.94 11.25
CA GLN A 199 -18.41 10.18 10.82
C GLN A 199 -16.99 10.28 11.42
N PRO A 200 -16.00 10.81 10.66
CA PRO A 200 -14.68 11.09 11.21
C PRO A 200 -14.74 12.00 12.44
N LEU A 201 -13.96 11.68 13.46
CA LEU A 201 -13.82 12.48 14.66
C LEU A 201 -13.18 13.84 14.31
N ASP A 202 -13.78 14.92 14.80
CA ASP A 202 -13.20 16.25 14.68
C ASP A 202 -12.13 16.47 15.76
N LEU A 203 -10.87 16.34 15.35
CA LEU A 203 -9.71 16.53 16.23
C LEU A 203 -9.44 18.01 16.56
N GLN A 204 -10.01 18.96 15.81
CA GLN A 204 -9.89 20.39 16.12
C GLN A 204 -10.63 20.74 17.42
N GLY A 205 -11.68 19.97 17.76
CA GLY A 205 -12.39 20.09 19.03
C GLY A 205 -11.60 19.60 20.24
N LEU A 206 -10.70 18.63 20.07
CA LEU A 206 -9.89 18.06 21.16
C LEU A 206 -8.75 18.98 21.59
N GLY A 207 -8.12 19.72 20.65
CA GLY A 207 -7.10 20.71 20.99
C GLY A 207 -7.59 21.82 21.95
N LYS A 208 -8.90 22.13 21.92
CA LYS A 208 -9.54 23.08 22.85
C LYS A 208 -9.80 22.50 24.24
N LEU A 209 -9.79 21.18 24.40
CA LEU A 209 -10.01 20.49 25.68
C LEU A 209 -8.70 20.21 26.44
N PHE A 210 -7.56 20.12 25.75
CA PHE A 210 -6.25 19.84 26.36
C PHE A 210 -5.31 21.06 26.40
N GLY A 211 -5.75 22.21 25.87
CA GLY A 211 -5.05 23.49 26.01
C GLY A 211 -5.56 24.29 27.22
N GLN A 212 -4.98 24.02 28.40
CA GLN A 212 -4.84 24.99 29.50
C GLN A 212 -3.37 25.01 29.95
#